data_AF-A0A7K1DPE1-F1
#
_entry.id   AF-A0A7K1DPE1-F1
#
_cell.length_a   1.000
_cell.length_b   1.000
_cell.length_c   1.000
_cell.angle_alpha   90.00
_cell.angle_beta   90.00
_cell.angle_gamma   90.00
#
_symmetry.space_group_name_H-M   'P 1'
#
loop_
_entity.id
_entity.type
_entity.pdbx_description
1 polymer ?
#
loop_
_entity_poly.entity_id
_entity_poly.type
_entity_poly.pdbx_seq_one_letter_code
_entity_poly.pdbx_strand_id
1 'polypeptide(L)'
;MMAIETSSRRSAVVAPTMNSVNLETIWVFGDQLNRDIGALRLARPDTHQILMVESRAKVASRRWHIQRAHFIVASMRRFADELREEGFSVDYQRADSMRDGVRRHQEMCAPSQISVTEPNSFAARELVASLDVHVELSDQFLCHPSLFEEFAGTRKTFKMEDFYRWQRKRLNILMDGDTPAGGQWNFDEENREPPPKTGHDRWPQPVYAQLDEIDAEVMRDVSETTWGAVPDGTWATSRRGALERLDFFVKELLPMFGEHEDAMLQSNWHLAHSLLSPYLNIGLLLPGEVVNAAQEAFRSGKVPINSAEGFIRQVIGWREFMWNCYWRWMPEYKDLN
;
A
#
# COMPACT_ATOMS: atom_id res chain seq x y z
N MET A 1 64.14 7.15 27.86
CA MET A 1 63.23 5.99 27.97
C MET A 1 62.50 6.13 29.30
N MET A 2 61.35 6.80 29.30
CA MET A 2 60.45 6.88 30.46
C MET A 2 59.05 7.13 29.90
N ALA A 3 58.16 6.18 30.17
CA ALA A 3 56.84 6.05 29.59
C ALA A 3 55.87 7.08 30.17
N ILE A 4 55.01 7.61 29.30
CA ILE A 4 53.88 8.45 29.66
C ILE A 4 52.68 7.51 29.80
N GLU A 5 52.22 7.28 31.03
CA GLU A 5 50.94 6.63 31.32
C GLU A 5 49.80 7.61 31.06
N THR A 6 48.95 7.30 30.09
CA THR A 6 47.67 7.99 29.89
C THR A 6 46.52 7.12 30.41
N SER A 7 45.96 7.55 31.53
CA SER A 7 44.77 6.99 32.18
C SER A 7 43.55 7.07 31.25
N SER A 8 43.09 5.91 30.77
CA SER A 8 41.81 5.74 30.07
C SER A 8 40.64 5.80 31.06
N ARG A 9 39.90 6.91 31.08
CA ARG A 9 38.56 6.95 31.70
C ARG A 9 37.57 6.32 30.74
N ARG A 10 37.20 5.06 31.00
CA ARG A 10 35.99 4.45 30.43
C ARG A 10 34.78 5.11 31.07
N SER A 11 34.09 5.98 30.33
CA SER A 11 32.73 6.40 30.66
C SER A 11 31.83 5.17 30.51
N ALA A 12 31.37 4.62 31.62
CA ALA A 12 30.31 3.64 31.65
C ALA A 12 29.02 4.33 31.16
N VAL A 13 28.51 3.91 30.01
CA VAL A 13 27.17 4.27 29.57
C VAL A 13 26.20 3.58 30.53
N VAL A 14 25.54 4.38 31.36
CA VAL A 14 24.43 3.94 32.19
C VAL A 14 23.28 3.63 31.24
N ALA A 15 22.98 2.35 31.05
CA ALA A 15 21.76 1.92 30.38
C ALA A 15 20.56 2.44 31.21
N PRO A 16 19.58 3.14 30.60
CA PRO A 16 18.39 3.50 31.32
C PRO A 16 17.64 2.20 31.64
N THR A 17 17.45 1.93 32.93
CA THR A 17 16.52 0.92 33.40
C THR A 17 15.11 1.36 33.01
N MET A 18 14.67 0.95 31.82
CA MET A 18 13.25 1.01 31.47
C MET A 18 12.52 0.11 32.46
N ASN A 19 11.66 0.71 33.29
CA ASN A 19 10.55 -0.02 33.88
C ASN A 19 9.78 -0.64 32.70
N SER A 20 9.96 -1.95 32.47
CA SER A 20 9.39 -2.67 31.35
C SER A 20 7.88 -2.77 31.57
N VAL A 21 7.14 -1.74 31.18
CA VAL A 21 5.72 -1.91 30.88
C VAL A 21 5.70 -2.93 29.75
N ASN A 22 5.08 -4.08 30.02
CA ASN A 22 5.02 -5.18 29.07
C ASN A 22 4.01 -4.81 27.98
N LEU A 23 4.45 -3.97 27.04
CA LEU A 23 3.62 -3.44 25.95
C LEU A 23 3.26 -4.59 24.99
N GLU A 24 2.03 -4.55 24.49
CA GLU A 24 1.64 -5.38 23.35
C GLU A 24 2.41 -4.91 22.11
N THR A 25 2.70 -5.82 21.19
CA THR A 25 3.39 -5.47 19.94
C THR A 25 2.43 -5.55 18.76
N ILE A 26 2.40 -4.51 17.94
CA ILE A 26 1.80 -4.58 16.61
C ILE A 26 2.90 -4.83 15.57
N TRP A 27 2.84 -5.98 14.91
CA TRP A 27 3.71 -6.28 13.77
C TRP A 27 3.10 -5.73 12.48
N VAL A 28 3.83 -4.86 11.79
CA VAL A 28 3.39 -4.20 10.55
C VAL A 28 4.19 -4.73 9.36
N PHE A 29 3.49 -5.22 8.34
CA PHE A 29 4.10 -5.63 7.07
C PHE A 29 4.38 -4.44 6.15
N GLY A 30 5.35 -4.61 5.23
CA GLY A 30 5.75 -3.57 4.29
C GLY A 30 4.70 -3.15 3.26
N ASP A 31 3.56 -3.83 3.21
CA ASP A 31 2.41 -3.52 2.37
C ASP A 31 1.18 -3.06 3.19
N GLN A 32 1.34 -2.75 4.48
CA GLN A 32 0.28 -2.34 5.41
C GLN A 32 0.62 -1.00 6.09
N LEU A 33 1.21 -0.07 5.34
CA LEU A 33 1.75 1.20 5.83
C LEU A 33 0.66 2.27 5.98
N ASN A 34 -0.31 1.99 6.85
CA ASN A 34 -1.38 2.92 7.17
C ASN A 34 -1.73 2.87 8.66
N ARG A 35 -1.84 4.05 9.28
CA ARG A 35 -2.15 4.20 10.71
C ARG A 35 -3.55 3.74 11.08
N ASP A 36 -4.47 3.75 10.12
CA ASP A 36 -5.91 3.63 10.33
C ASP A 36 -6.48 2.26 9.95
N ILE A 37 -5.66 1.21 9.77
CA ILE A 37 -6.12 -0.13 9.37
C ILE A 37 -5.79 -1.21 10.39
N GLY A 38 -6.60 -2.27 10.40
CA GLY A 38 -6.37 -3.51 11.15
C GLY A 38 -5.82 -3.32 12.56
N ALA A 39 -4.72 -4.02 12.86
CA ALA A 39 -4.08 -4.05 14.18
C ALA A 39 -3.54 -2.69 14.63
N LEU A 40 -3.19 -1.78 13.70
CA LEU A 40 -2.68 -0.45 14.06
C LEU A 40 -3.79 0.49 14.52
N ARG A 41 -5.01 0.39 13.97
CA ARG A 41 -6.07 1.39 14.16
C ARG A 41 -6.32 1.76 15.62
N LEU A 42 -6.31 0.78 16.52
CA LEU A 42 -6.62 0.99 17.95
C LEU A 42 -5.37 1.07 18.84
N ALA A 43 -4.18 0.91 18.25
CA ALA A 43 -2.92 0.98 18.98
C ALA A 43 -2.67 2.40 19.51
N ARG A 44 -2.06 2.49 20.69
CA ARG A 44 -1.63 3.75 21.31
C ARG A 44 -0.21 3.61 21.87
N PRO A 45 0.60 4.68 21.86
CA PRO A 45 2.00 4.63 22.31
C PRO A 45 2.22 4.16 23.76
N ASP A 46 1.23 4.37 24.64
CA ASP A 46 1.28 4.00 26.06
C ASP A 46 0.97 2.52 26.33
N THR A 47 0.43 1.82 25.34
CA THR A 47 -0.04 0.44 25.46
C THR A 47 0.60 -0.50 24.45
N HIS A 48 1.12 0.04 23.35
CA HIS A 48 1.66 -0.72 22.24
C HIS A 48 3.06 -0.24 21.84
N GLN A 49 3.90 -1.19 21.45
CA GLN A 49 5.10 -0.97 20.65
C GLN A 49 4.89 -1.53 19.24
N ILE A 50 5.71 -1.10 18.29
CA ILE A 50 5.59 -1.50 16.89
C ILE A 50 6.80 -2.35 16.50
N LEU A 51 6.55 -3.46 15.81
CA LEU A 51 7.57 -4.25 15.13
C LEU A 51 7.43 -4.05 13.62
N MET A 52 8.52 -3.70 12.95
CA MET A 52 8.65 -3.74 11.49
C MET A 52 9.87 -4.56 11.11
N VAL A 53 9.74 -5.43 10.11
CA VAL A 53 10.85 -6.30 9.69
C VAL A 53 11.18 -6.08 8.21
N GLU A 54 12.36 -5.55 7.96
CA GLU A 54 12.99 -5.48 6.64
C GLU A 54 13.74 -6.79 6.38
N SER A 55 13.11 -7.70 5.64
CA SER A 55 13.60 -9.06 5.39
C SER A 55 14.49 -9.12 4.14
N ARG A 56 15.77 -9.49 4.32
CA ARG A 56 16.73 -9.71 3.23
C ARG A 56 16.25 -10.82 2.29
N ALA A 57 15.76 -11.93 2.82
CA ALA A 57 15.20 -13.01 2.03
C ALA A 57 13.99 -12.57 1.19
N LYS A 58 13.19 -11.61 1.67
CA LYS A 58 12.05 -11.09 0.90
C LYS A 58 12.51 -10.28 -0.30
N VAL A 59 13.46 -9.35 -0.12
CA VAL A 59 14.03 -8.55 -1.21
C VAL A 59 14.75 -9.45 -2.22
N ALA A 60 15.48 -10.47 -1.76
CA ALA A 60 16.20 -11.42 -2.59
C ALA A 60 15.32 -12.53 -3.21
N SER A 61 14.05 -12.66 -2.80
CA SER A 61 13.18 -13.78 -3.21
C SER A 61 12.93 -13.86 -4.72
N ARG A 62 13.06 -12.72 -5.41
CA ARG A 62 13.00 -12.58 -6.87
C ARG A 62 13.88 -11.40 -7.27
N ARG A 63 14.31 -11.35 -8.53
CA ARG A 63 15.05 -10.20 -9.06
C ARG A 63 14.11 -8.99 -9.22
N TRP A 64 13.98 -8.16 -8.19
CA TRP A 64 13.09 -6.99 -8.19
C TRP A 64 13.65 -5.84 -9.02
N HIS A 65 12.76 -5.04 -9.60
CA HIS A 65 13.14 -3.74 -10.15
C HIS A 65 13.59 -2.82 -9.01
N ILE A 66 14.67 -2.06 -9.19
CA ILE A 66 15.27 -1.23 -8.13
C ILE A 66 14.27 -0.20 -7.61
N GLN A 67 13.48 0.45 -8.48
CA GLN A 67 12.43 1.37 -8.03
C GLN A 67 11.37 0.71 -7.14
N ARG A 68 11.04 -0.58 -7.36
CA ARG A 68 10.09 -1.30 -6.50
C ARG A 68 10.69 -1.58 -5.13
N ALA A 69 11.93 -2.08 -5.10
CA ALA A 69 12.63 -2.36 -3.85
C ALA A 69 12.80 -1.07 -3.04
N HIS A 70 13.27 -0.01 -3.70
CA HIS A 70 13.37 1.33 -3.15
C HIS A 70 12.04 1.83 -2.59
N PHE A 71 10.98 1.83 -3.42
CA PHE A 71 9.66 2.34 -3.02
C PHE A 71 9.15 1.67 -1.74
N ILE A 72 9.20 0.34 -1.66
CA ILE A 72 8.72 -0.40 -0.48
C ILE A 72 9.59 -0.11 0.74
N VAL A 73 10.91 -0.24 0.63
CA VAL A 73 11.82 -0.12 1.78
C VAL A 73 11.90 1.31 2.29
N ALA A 74 11.97 2.31 1.41
CA ALA A 74 11.94 3.71 1.80
C ALA A 74 10.60 4.07 2.47
N SER A 75 9.48 3.58 1.94
CA SER A 75 8.17 3.80 2.57
C SER A 75 8.07 3.14 3.94
N MET A 76 8.60 1.94 4.11
CA MET A 76 8.66 1.28 5.42
C MET A 76 9.46 2.09 6.44
N ARG A 77 10.65 2.59 6.05
CA ARG A 77 11.50 3.38 6.95
C ARG A 77 10.84 4.70 7.33
N ARG A 78 10.24 5.41 6.37
CA ARG A 78 9.51 6.65 6.65
C ARG A 78 8.28 6.42 7.53
N PHE A 79 7.52 5.35 7.28
CA PHE A 79 6.37 5.02 8.12
C PHE A 79 6.80 4.67 9.56
N ALA A 80 7.96 4.02 9.73
CA ALA A 80 8.54 3.80 11.05
C ALA A 80 8.89 5.12 11.76
N ASP A 81 9.42 6.10 11.02
CA ASP A 81 9.71 7.43 11.57
C ASP A 81 8.44 8.22 11.90
N GLU A 82 7.41 8.18 11.04
CA GLU A 82 6.08 8.75 11.30
C GLU A 82 5.49 8.18 12.61
N LEU A 83 5.56 6.86 12.82
CA LEU A 83 5.09 6.23 14.05
C LEU A 83 5.91 6.63 15.29
N ARG A 84 7.23 6.84 15.14
CA ARG A 84 8.08 7.35 16.23
C ARG A 84 7.72 8.79 16.58
N GLU A 85 7.43 9.63 15.58
CA GLU A 85 6.97 11.01 15.78
C GLU A 85 5.62 11.07 16.49
N GLU A 86 4.74 10.10 16.26
CA GLU A 86 3.50 9.90 17.03
C GLU A 86 3.73 9.40 18.47
N GLY A 87 4.96 9.01 18.82
CA GLY A 87 5.37 8.61 20.16
C GLY A 87 5.50 7.11 20.39
N PHE A 88 5.25 6.26 19.38
CA PHE A 88 5.43 4.82 19.51
C PHE A 88 6.91 4.44 19.68
N SER A 89 7.17 3.42 20.51
CA SER A 89 8.43 2.68 20.44
C SER A 89 8.40 1.77 19.21
N VAL A 90 9.28 2.02 18.23
CA VAL A 90 9.31 1.25 16.98
C VAL A 90 10.60 0.44 16.87
N ASP A 91 10.47 -0.87 17.03
CA ASP A 91 11.51 -1.85 16.75
C ASP A 91 11.55 -2.16 15.24
N TYR A 92 12.49 -1.50 14.53
CA TYR A 92 12.71 -1.72 13.11
C TYR A 92 13.87 -2.69 12.89
N GLN A 93 13.54 -3.95 12.61
CA GLN A 93 14.49 -5.04 12.44
C GLN A 93 14.93 -5.19 10.98
N ARG A 94 16.24 -5.05 10.71
CA ARG A 94 16.85 -5.57 9.47
C ARG A 94 17.30 -7.01 9.72
N ALA A 95 16.62 -7.98 9.13
CA ALA A 95 16.80 -9.40 9.45
C ALA A 95 16.92 -10.27 8.19
N ASP A 96 17.47 -11.48 8.35
CA ASP A 96 17.62 -12.42 7.23
C ASP A 96 16.26 -12.90 6.72
N SER A 97 15.31 -13.12 7.64
CA SER A 97 13.92 -13.46 7.33
C SER A 97 12.94 -12.74 8.26
N MET A 98 11.65 -12.73 7.86
CA MET A 98 10.56 -12.22 8.72
C MET A 98 10.51 -12.97 10.07
N ARG A 99 10.68 -14.31 10.04
CA ARG A 99 10.71 -15.15 11.24
C ARG A 99 11.85 -14.78 12.18
N ASP A 100 13.05 -14.52 11.63
CA ASP A 100 14.20 -14.14 12.44
C ASP A 100 13.99 -12.77 13.10
N GLY A 101 13.37 -11.81 12.40
CA GLY A 101 13.01 -10.51 12.96
C GLY A 101 12.03 -10.63 14.12
N VAL A 102 10.95 -11.40 13.95
CA VAL A 102 9.96 -11.65 15.02
C VAL A 102 10.60 -12.35 16.22
N ARG A 103 11.43 -13.39 16.00
CA ARG A 103 12.12 -14.09 17.09
C ARG A 103 13.04 -13.14 17.88
N ARG A 104 13.86 -12.33 17.19
CA ARG A 104 14.74 -11.35 17.86
C ARG A 104 13.94 -10.34 18.67
N HIS A 105 12.82 -9.86 18.14
CA HIS A 105 11.91 -8.98 18.87
C HIS A 105 11.36 -9.63 20.14
N GLN A 106 10.91 -10.89 20.07
CA GLN A 106 10.45 -11.64 21.23
C GLN A 106 11.54 -11.79 22.31
N GLU A 107 12.78 -12.06 21.90
CA GLU A 107 13.93 -12.17 22.81
C GLU A 107 14.30 -10.85 23.49
N MET A 108 14.22 -9.73 22.77
CA MET A 108 14.64 -8.41 23.27
C MET A 108 13.54 -7.69 24.06
N CYS A 109 12.30 -7.75 23.59
CA CYS A 109 11.19 -6.97 24.13
C CYS A 109 10.25 -7.79 25.02
N ALA A 110 10.29 -9.13 24.93
CA ALA A 110 9.43 -10.06 25.67
C ALA A 110 7.94 -9.62 25.74
N PRO A 111 7.31 -9.27 24.59
CA PRO A 111 5.97 -8.69 24.59
C PRO A 111 4.94 -9.68 25.15
N SER A 112 3.92 -9.16 25.80
CA SER A 112 2.79 -9.95 26.33
C SER A 112 1.98 -10.64 25.24
N GLN A 113 1.87 -9.99 24.07
CA GLN A 113 1.22 -10.49 22.86
C GLN A 113 1.79 -9.78 21.63
N ILE A 114 1.82 -10.47 20.49
CA ILE A 114 2.07 -9.86 19.18
C ILE A 114 0.79 -9.97 18.36
N SER A 115 0.26 -8.84 17.88
CA SER A 115 -0.87 -8.77 16.96
C SER A 115 -0.40 -8.30 15.57
N VAL A 116 -1.05 -8.78 14.52
CA VAL A 116 -0.72 -8.45 13.12
C VAL A 116 -1.99 -8.30 12.29
N THR A 117 -2.02 -7.32 11.39
CA THR A 117 -3.11 -7.23 10.41
C THR A 117 -3.01 -8.38 9.41
N GLU A 118 -4.13 -9.02 9.08
CA GLU A 118 -4.20 -10.16 8.18
C GLU A 118 -3.36 -9.95 6.90
N PRO A 119 -2.33 -10.79 6.65
CA PRO A 119 -1.42 -10.57 5.53
C PRO A 119 -2.08 -10.70 4.15
N ASN A 120 -1.61 -9.89 3.19
CA ASN A 120 -2.14 -9.87 1.82
C ASN A 120 -1.54 -10.95 0.88
N SER A 121 -0.94 -12.00 1.42
CA SER A 121 -0.47 -13.14 0.60
C SER A 121 -0.54 -14.47 1.36
N PHE A 122 -0.83 -15.54 0.63
CA PHE A 122 -0.96 -16.90 1.16
C PHE A 122 0.29 -17.33 1.95
N ALA A 123 1.48 -17.15 1.38
CA ALA A 123 2.75 -17.49 2.06
C ALA A 123 2.98 -16.68 3.34
N ALA A 124 2.52 -15.42 3.40
CA ALA A 124 2.61 -14.62 4.61
C ALA A 124 1.58 -15.07 5.66
N ARG A 125 0.38 -15.49 5.25
CA ARG A 125 -0.60 -16.11 6.17
C ARG A 125 -0.10 -17.44 6.73
N GLU A 126 0.54 -18.28 5.92
CA GLU A 126 1.18 -19.52 6.40
C GLU A 126 2.30 -19.22 7.41
N LEU A 127 3.13 -18.21 7.14
CA LEU A 127 4.16 -17.76 8.08
C LEU A 127 3.53 -17.33 9.42
N VAL A 128 2.55 -16.44 9.37
CA VAL A 128 1.85 -15.92 10.55
C VAL A 128 1.17 -17.04 11.34
N ALA A 129 0.47 -17.96 10.67
CA ALA A 129 -0.18 -19.11 11.30
C ALA A 129 0.81 -20.09 11.96
N SER A 130 2.08 -20.08 11.54
CA SER A 130 3.16 -20.90 12.13
C SER A 130 3.90 -20.21 13.29
N LEU A 131 3.43 -19.04 13.72
CA LEU A 131 3.97 -18.24 14.81
C LEU A 131 2.88 -18.02 15.86
N ASP A 132 3.29 -17.78 17.11
CA ASP A 132 2.38 -17.42 18.19
C ASP A 132 2.05 -15.92 18.12
N VAL A 133 1.18 -15.56 17.18
CA VAL A 133 0.75 -14.18 16.91
C VAL A 133 -0.77 -14.12 16.72
N HIS A 134 -1.40 -13.07 17.21
CA HIS A 134 -2.82 -12.80 17.01
C HIS A 134 -3.06 -12.09 15.68
N VAL A 135 -4.09 -12.50 14.94
CA VAL A 135 -4.41 -11.93 13.62
C VAL A 135 -5.66 -11.08 13.72
N GLU A 136 -5.50 -9.80 13.37
CA GLU A 136 -6.59 -8.83 13.24
C GLU A 136 -7.08 -8.77 11.79
N LEU A 137 -8.39 -8.62 11.61
CA LEU A 137 -9.00 -8.58 10.29
C LEU A 137 -8.47 -7.38 9.47
N SER A 138 -8.17 -7.61 8.19
CA SER A 138 -7.77 -6.52 7.30
C SER A 138 -8.98 -5.77 6.73
N ASP A 139 -8.85 -4.45 6.68
CA ASP A 139 -9.77 -3.53 6.01
C ASP A 139 -9.05 -2.56 5.07
N GLN A 140 -7.87 -2.97 4.59
CA GLN A 140 -7.15 -2.33 3.49
C GLN A 140 -7.88 -2.48 2.13
N PHE A 141 -8.89 -3.34 2.08
CA PHE A 141 -9.79 -3.59 0.96
C PHE A 141 -11.22 -3.28 1.40
N LEU A 142 -12.04 -2.77 0.47
CA LEU A 142 -13.44 -2.41 0.77
C LEU A 142 -14.34 -3.65 0.91
N CYS A 143 -13.93 -4.78 0.33
CA CYS A 143 -14.67 -6.04 0.38
C CYS A 143 -13.76 -7.18 0.83
N HIS A 144 -13.69 -7.41 2.15
CA HIS A 144 -13.03 -8.57 2.77
C HIS A 144 -13.59 -9.91 2.21
N PRO A 145 -12.84 -11.05 2.18
CA PRO A 145 -13.33 -12.27 1.54
C PRO A 145 -14.54 -12.87 2.25
N SER A 146 -14.66 -12.68 3.57
CA SER A 146 -15.88 -13.07 4.29
C SER A 146 -17.12 -12.32 3.80
N LEU A 147 -16.99 -11.07 3.40
CA LEU A 147 -18.06 -10.26 2.83
C LEU A 147 -18.28 -10.61 1.34
N PHE A 148 -17.22 -10.97 0.62
CA PHE A 148 -17.33 -11.49 -0.74
C PHE A 148 -18.15 -12.77 -0.82
N GLU A 149 -18.18 -13.60 0.23
CA GLU A 149 -19.06 -14.78 0.29
C GLU A 149 -20.55 -14.42 0.20
N GLU A 150 -20.97 -13.23 0.64
CA GLU A 150 -22.35 -12.75 0.44
C GLU A 150 -22.64 -12.50 -1.04
N PHE A 151 -21.69 -11.90 -1.76
CA PHE A 151 -21.77 -11.76 -3.21
C PHE A 151 -21.69 -13.11 -3.92
N ALA A 152 -20.82 -14.01 -3.48
CA ALA A 152 -20.66 -15.33 -4.06
C ALA A 152 -21.97 -16.13 -3.95
N GLY A 153 -22.54 -16.21 -2.75
CA GLY A 153 -23.73 -17.00 -2.48
C GLY A 153 -23.61 -18.41 -3.06
N THR A 154 -24.57 -18.82 -3.89
CA THR A 154 -24.55 -20.12 -4.57
C THR A 154 -24.00 -20.06 -6.00
N ARG A 155 -23.38 -18.93 -6.41
CA ARG A 155 -22.90 -18.74 -7.78
C ARG A 155 -21.73 -19.67 -8.07
N LYS A 156 -21.73 -20.27 -9.26
CA LYS A 156 -20.62 -21.08 -9.78
C LYS A 156 -19.70 -20.29 -10.71
N THR A 157 -20.20 -19.19 -11.26
CA THR A 157 -19.48 -18.31 -12.18
C THR A 157 -19.50 -16.89 -11.64
N PHE A 158 -18.38 -16.20 -11.79
CA PHE A 158 -18.17 -14.86 -11.26
C PHE A 158 -17.90 -13.91 -12.42
N LYS A 159 -18.65 -12.81 -12.48
CA LYS A 159 -18.43 -11.73 -13.45
C LYS A 159 -18.09 -10.46 -12.68
N MET A 160 -17.03 -9.78 -13.12
CA MET A 160 -16.61 -8.50 -12.52
C MET A 160 -17.75 -7.48 -12.56
N GLU A 161 -18.51 -7.43 -13.65
CA GLU A 161 -19.64 -6.50 -13.79
C GLU A 161 -20.72 -6.72 -12.71
N ASP A 162 -21.11 -7.96 -12.44
CA ASP A 162 -22.11 -8.27 -11.40
C ASP A 162 -21.60 -7.89 -10.01
N PHE A 163 -20.32 -8.17 -9.74
CA PHE A 163 -19.65 -7.78 -8.49
C PHE A 163 -19.59 -6.26 -8.33
N TYR A 164 -19.24 -5.54 -9.39
CA TYR A 164 -19.14 -4.09 -9.39
C TYR A 164 -20.51 -3.43 -9.14
N ARG A 165 -21.59 -3.91 -9.79
CA ARG A 165 -22.95 -3.42 -9.51
C ARG A 165 -23.35 -3.65 -8.06
N TRP A 166 -23.00 -4.81 -7.50
CA TRP A 166 -23.23 -5.12 -6.09
C TRP A 166 -22.43 -4.21 -5.15
N GLN A 167 -21.14 -3.98 -5.44
CA GLN A 167 -20.28 -3.04 -4.70
C GLN A 167 -20.86 -1.63 -4.69
N ARG A 168 -21.27 -1.12 -5.87
CA ARG A 168 -21.84 0.22 -6.00
C ARG A 168 -23.08 0.45 -5.16
N LYS A 169 -23.99 -0.53 -5.14
CA LYS A 169 -25.19 -0.48 -4.27
C LYS A 169 -24.80 -0.51 -2.80
N ARG A 170 -23.96 -1.48 -2.40
CA ARG A 170 -23.53 -1.66 -1.01
C ARG A 170 -22.81 -0.43 -0.43
N LEU A 171 -21.94 0.17 -1.24
CA LEU A 171 -21.13 1.33 -0.84
C LEU A 171 -21.80 2.68 -1.13
N ASN A 172 -22.97 2.67 -1.77
CA ASN A 172 -23.66 3.87 -2.25
C ASN A 172 -22.78 4.80 -3.10
N ILE A 173 -22.02 4.22 -4.03
CA ILE A 173 -21.07 4.94 -4.88
C ILE A 173 -21.69 5.25 -6.25
N LEU A 174 -21.69 6.53 -6.60
CA LEU A 174 -22.32 7.10 -7.81
C LEU A 174 -23.81 6.72 -7.95
N MET A 175 -24.54 6.49 -6.86
CA MET A 175 -25.94 6.06 -6.89
C MET A 175 -26.90 7.26 -6.72
N ASP A 176 -28.02 7.23 -7.44
CA ASP A 176 -29.21 8.08 -7.26
C ASP A 176 -30.33 7.22 -6.67
N GLY A 177 -30.39 7.17 -5.33
CA GLY A 177 -31.23 6.20 -4.61
C GLY A 177 -30.84 4.78 -4.98
N ASP A 178 -31.79 4.00 -5.51
CA ASP A 178 -31.58 2.61 -5.91
C ASP A 178 -31.05 2.44 -7.34
N THR A 179 -30.90 3.54 -8.09
CA THR A 179 -30.49 3.55 -9.50
C THR A 179 -29.09 4.13 -9.67
N PRO A 180 -28.31 3.72 -10.69
CA PRO A 180 -27.01 4.31 -10.90
C PRO A 180 -27.13 5.75 -11.43
N ALA A 181 -26.31 6.66 -10.94
CA ALA A 181 -26.20 8.01 -11.47
C ALA A 181 -25.88 7.99 -12.97
N GLY A 182 -26.47 8.92 -13.70
CA GLY A 182 -26.41 8.96 -15.16
C GLY A 182 -27.21 7.85 -15.87
N GLY A 183 -27.96 7.03 -15.12
CA GLY A 183 -28.87 6.03 -15.67
C GLY A 183 -28.20 4.76 -16.20
N GLN A 184 -26.87 4.66 -16.14
CA GLN A 184 -26.10 3.51 -16.63
C GLN A 184 -25.11 3.02 -15.57
N TRP A 185 -24.84 1.71 -15.59
CA TRP A 185 -23.89 1.11 -14.64
C TRP A 185 -22.43 1.33 -15.04
N ASN A 186 -22.16 1.46 -16.34
CA ASN A 186 -20.84 1.51 -16.93
C ASN A 186 -20.87 2.43 -18.18
N PHE A 187 -19.85 3.28 -18.34
CA PHE A 187 -19.67 4.19 -19.47
C PHE A 187 -18.45 3.82 -20.36
N ASP A 188 -18.02 2.55 -20.35
CA ASP A 188 -16.82 2.05 -21.06
C ASP A 188 -16.78 2.36 -22.57
N GLU A 189 -17.93 2.39 -23.24
CA GLU A 189 -18.00 2.69 -24.67
C GLU A 189 -17.58 4.15 -24.98
N GLU A 190 -17.75 5.06 -24.02
CA GLU A 190 -17.36 6.47 -24.13
C GLU A 190 -15.85 6.67 -23.86
N ASN A 191 -15.11 5.63 -23.47
CA ASN A 191 -13.71 5.69 -23.05
C ASN A 191 -12.71 5.16 -24.10
N ARG A 192 -13.11 5.15 -25.38
CA ARG A 192 -12.36 4.50 -26.47
C ARG A 192 -11.96 5.45 -27.60
N GLU A 193 -11.76 6.73 -27.31
CA GLU A 193 -11.28 7.64 -28.34
C GLU A 193 -9.84 7.30 -28.75
N PRO A 194 -9.50 7.41 -30.05
CA PRO A 194 -8.14 7.16 -30.51
C PRO A 194 -7.15 8.14 -29.86
N PRO A 195 -5.86 7.78 -29.78
CA PRO A 195 -4.83 8.68 -29.27
C PRO A 195 -4.85 10.03 -30.00
N PRO A 196 -4.54 11.14 -29.31
CA PRO A 196 -4.40 12.44 -29.95
C PRO A 196 -3.29 12.39 -31.00
N LYS A 197 -3.37 13.31 -31.98
CA LYS A 197 -2.33 13.44 -33.01
C LYS A 197 -0.97 13.73 -32.36
N THR A 198 0.10 13.18 -32.94
CA THR A 198 1.49 13.37 -32.47
C THR A 198 1.79 14.85 -32.21
N GLY A 199 2.35 15.16 -31.04
CA GLY A 199 2.70 16.54 -30.63
C GLY A 199 1.57 17.32 -29.95
N HIS A 200 0.42 16.69 -29.69
CA HIS A 200 -0.70 17.28 -28.95
C HIS A 200 -0.90 16.64 -27.57
N ASP A 201 0.20 16.21 -26.93
CA ASP A 201 0.15 15.70 -25.57
C ASP A 201 -0.32 16.80 -24.62
N ARG A 202 -1.50 16.61 -24.03
CA ARG A 202 -2.13 17.57 -23.12
C ARG A 202 -1.98 17.21 -21.63
N TRP A 203 -1.42 16.04 -21.35
CA TRP A 203 -1.29 15.55 -19.98
C TRP A 203 -0.08 16.19 -19.29
N PRO A 204 -0.27 16.83 -18.13
CA PRO A 204 0.83 17.40 -17.38
C PRO A 204 1.77 16.30 -16.88
N GLN A 205 3.04 16.65 -16.75
CA GLN A 205 4.04 15.72 -16.22
C GLN A 205 3.71 15.32 -14.78
N PRO A 206 4.04 14.08 -14.38
CA PRO A 206 3.95 13.63 -13.00
C PRO A 206 4.69 14.59 -12.05
N VAL A 207 4.14 14.81 -10.85
CA VAL A 207 4.87 15.49 -9.78
C VAL A 207 5.99 14.57 -9.30
N TYR A 208 7.25 15.03 -9.32
CA TYR A 208 8.38 14.25 -8.83
C TYR A 208 8.65 14.58 -7.36
N ALA A 209 8.75 13.55 -6.53
CA ALA A 209 9.18 13.69 -5.15
C ALA A 209 10.67 14.01 -5.08
N GLN A 210 11.05 14.91 -4.18
CA GLN A 210 12.47 15.14 -3.88
C GLN A 210 13.02 13.96 -3.09
N LEU A 211 14.10 13.35 -3.60
CA LEU A 211 14.82 12.29 -2.90
C LEU A 211 15.69 12.88 -1.77
N ASP A 212 15.78 12.19 -0.64
CA ASP A 212 16.59 12.58 0.52
C ASP A 212 17.57 11.48 0.99
N GLU A 213 18.12 11.63 2.20
CA GLU A 213 19.11 10.69 2.74
C GLU A 213 18.53 9.28 2.98
N ILE A 214 17.24 9.15 3.33
CA ILE A 214 16.61 7.82 3.48
C ILE A 214 16.62 7.11 2.13
N ASP A 215 16.28 7.82 1.05
CA ASP A 215 16.31 7.27 -0.31
C ASP A 215 17.74 6.87 -0.71
N ALA A 216 18.74 7.70 -0.38
CA ALA A 216 20.15 7.39 -0.63
C ALA A 216 20.65 6.15 0.13
N GLU A 217 20.28 6.00 1.40
CA GLU A 217 20.56 4.81 2.20
C GLU A 217 19.90 3.56 1.63
N VAL A 218 18.61 3.63 1.30
CA VAL A 218 17.86 2.51 0.74
C VAL A 218 18.49 2.07 -0.59
N MET A 219 18.87 3.01 -1.45
CA MET A 219 19.56 2.69 -2.71
C MET A 219 20.87 1.92 -2.45
N ARG A 220 21.68 2.32 -1.47
CA ARG A 220 22.88 1.56 -1.10
C ARG A 220 22.55 0.13 -0.64
N ASP A 221 21.46 -0.02 0.12
CA ASP A 221 21.07 -1.31 0.70
C ASP A 221 20.48 -2.31 -0.33
N VAL A 222 19.78 -1.84 -1.37
CA VAL A 222 19.04 -2.72 -2.31
C VAL A 222 19.68 -2.87 -3.69
N SER A 223 20.65 -2.03 -4.06
CA SER A 223 21.16 -1.98 -5.44
C SER A 223 21.80 -3.28 -5.93
N GLU A 224 22.54 -4.00 -5.08
CA GLU A 224 23.31 -5.19 -5.50
C GLU A 224 22.45 -6.35 -6.01
N THR A 225 21.18 -6.43 -5.58
CA THR A 225 20.27 -7.55 -5.88
C THR A 225 19.14 -7.19 -6.84
N THR A 226 19.12 -5.95 -7.33
CA THR A 226 18.01 -5.38 -8.13
C THR A 226 18.43 -5.09 -9.58
N TRP A 227 17.46 -4.70 -10.42
CA TRP A 227 17.69 -4.33 -11.82
C TRP A 227 16.88 -3.11 -12.23
N GLY A 228 17.23 -2.50 -13.37
CA GLY A 228 16.46 -1.42 -13.98
C GLY A 228 16.95 -0.02 -13.63
N ALA A 229 16.21 1.00 -14.07
CA ALA A 229 16.58 2.39 -13.87
C ALA A 229 16.44 2.79 -12.40
N VAL A 230 17.40 3.56 -11.88
CA VAL A 230 17.39 4.07 -10.51
C VAL A 230 16.15 4.95 -10.24
N PRO A 231 15.70 5.07 -8.99
CA PRO A 231 14.65 6.04 -8.62
C PRO A 231 15.07 7.47 -8.97
N ASP A 232 14.12 8.24 -9.49
CA ASP A 232 14.29 9.66 -9.89
C ASP A 232 13.26 10.58 -9.21
N GLY A 233 12.52 10.07 -8.24
CA GLY A 233 11.41 10.78 -7.59
C GLY A 233 10.05 10.52 -8.22
N THR A 234 9.92 9.70 -9.26
CA THR A 234 8.60 9.38 -9.87
C THR A 234 7.58 8.88 -8.82
N TRP A 235 8.05 8.06 -7.87
CA TRP A 235 7.23 7.49 -6.81
C TRP A 235 7.55 8.17 -5.48
N ALA A 236 6.55 8.82 -4.87
CA ALA A 236 6.68 9.28 -3.50
C ALA A 236 6.83 8.07 -2.55
N THR A 237 7.48 8.26 -1.41
CA THR A 237 7.69 7.18 -0.42
C THR A 237 7.02 7.48 0.92
N SER A 238 6.13 8.46 0.99
CA SER A 238 5.37 8.82 2.20
C SER A 238 3.88 8.96 1.90
N ARG A 239 3.06 8.86 2.95
CA ARG A 239 1.60 9.07 2.82
C ARG A 239 1.27 10.48 2.34
N ARG A 240 1.99 11.49 2.83
CA ARG A 240 1.85 12.88 2.35
C ARG A 240 2.06 12.99 0.84
N GLY A 241 3.15 12.43 0.31
CA GLY A 241 3.42 12.47 -1.13
C GLY A 241 2.41 11.66 -1.96
N ALA A 242 1.87 10.57 -1.40
CA ALA A 242 0.80 9.82 -2.04
C ALA A 242 -0.52 10.62 -2.10
N LEU A 243 -0.85 11.39 -1.06
CA LEU A 243 -2.00 12.31 -1.05
C LEU A 243 -1.83 13.46 -2.05
N GLU A 244 -0.62 14.04 -2.15
CA GLU A 244 -0.30 15.04 -3.20
C GLU A 244 -0.49 14.46 -4.61
N ARG A 245 -0.12 13.19 -4.82
CA ARG A 245 -0.37 12.49 -6.09
C ARG A 245 -1.86 12.30 -6.37
N LEU A 246 -2.65 11.93 -5.36
CA LEU A 246 -4.10 11.78 -5.48
C LEU A 246 -4.75 13.12 -5.86
N ASP A 247 -4.39 14.20 -5.17
CA ASP A 247 -4.90 15.55 -5.46
C ASP A 247 -4.57 15.98 -6.89
N PHE A 248 -3.30 15.81 -7.31
CA PHE A 248 -2.87 16.09 -8.67
C PHE A 248 -3.67 15.27 -9.70
N PHE A 249 -3.85 13.96 -9.48
CA PHE A 249 -4.64 13.13 -10.38
C PHE A 249 -6.07 13.63 -10.49
N VAL A 250 -6.77 13.81 -9.36
CA VAL A 250 -8.18 14.22 -9.33
C VAL A 250 -8.39 15.57 -10.01
N LYS A 251 -7.44 16.50 -9.85
CA LYS A 251 -7.54 17.84 -10.40
C LYS A 251 -7.17 17.92 -11.87
N GLU A 252 -6.06 17.28 -12.28
CA GLU A 252 -5.42 17.55 -13.57
C GLU A 252 -5.63 16.44 -14.61
N LEU A 253 -5.80 15.19 -14.17
CA LEU A 253 -5.86 14.02 -15.07
C LEU A 253 -7.22 13.34 -15.10
N LEU A 254 -7.89 13.21 -13.95
CA LEU A 254 -9.20 12.57 -13.85
C LEU A 254 -10.25 13.20 -14.77
N PRO A 255 -10.32 14.53 -15.01
CA PRO A 255 -11.27 15.10 -15.98
C PRO A 255 -11.17 14.49 -17.39
N MET A 256 -9.98 14.03 -17.79
CA MET A 256 -9.68 13.45 -19.10
C MET A 256 -9.25 11.98 -19.03
N PHE A 257 -9.59 11.29 -17.93
CA PHE A 257 -9.24 9.87 -17.73
C PHE A 257 -9.91 8.96 -18.75
N GLY A 258 -11.22 9.12 -18.94
CA GLY A 258 -12.02 8.22 -19.78
C GLY A 258 -11.62 8.24 -21.24
N GLU A 259 -11.49 9.43 -21.85
CA GLU A 259 -11.36 9.61 -23.31
C GLU A 259 -10.28 8.72 -23.95
N HIS A 260 -9.14 8.52 -23.28
CA HIS A 260 -7.98 7.81 -23.83
C HIS A 260 -7.48 6.65 -22.95
N GLU A 261 -8.39 6.00 -22.22
CA GLU A 261 -8.04 4.93 -21.27
C GLU A 261 -7.25 3.78 -21.93
N ASP A 262 -7.54 3.47 -23.20
CA ASP A 262 -6.91 2.40 -23.99
C ASP A 262 -5.78 2.89 -24.92
N ALA A 263 -5.46 4.20 -24.91
CA ALA A 263 -4.49 4.76 -25.84
C ALA A 263 -3.04 4.50 -25.41
N MET A 264 -2.14 4.35 -26.39
CA MET A 264 -0.69 4.26 -26.17
C MET A 264 0.04 5.26 -27.07
N LEU A 265 0.99 6.00 -26.49
CA LEU A 265 1.78 7.00 -27.19
C LEU A 265 3.27 6.77 -26.95
N GLN A 266 4.08 7.03 -27.98
CA GLN A 266 5.54 7.00 -27.83
C GLN A 266 6.05 8.21 -27.04
N SER A 267 5.35 9.35 -27.11
CA SER A 267 5.75 10.62 -26.50
C SER A 267 5.35 10.75 -25.03
N ASN A 268 4.34 10.00 -24.57
CA ASN A 268 3.87 10.04 -23.20
C ASN A 268 3.56 8.62 -22.68
N TRP A 269 4.22 8.24 -21.59
CA TRP A 269 4.15 6.89 -21.02
C TRP A 269 3.00 6.70 -20.01
N HIS A 270 2.38 7.79 -19.50
CA HIS A 270 1.38 7.72 -18.43
C HIS A 270 -0.02 8.21 -18.84
N LEU A 271 -0.13 9.04 -19.89
CA LEU A 271 -1.39 9.62 -20.35
C LEU A 271 -2.20 10.22 -19.18
N ALA A 272 -3.48 9.88 -19.05
CA ALA A 272 -4.34 10.32 -17.95
C ALA A 272 -4.34 9.35 -16.74
N HIS A 273 -3.50 8.31 -16.72
CA HIS A 273 -3.54 7.34 -15.64
C HIS A 273 -3.09 7.94 -14.31
N SER A 274 -3.72 7.46 -13.23
CA SER A 274 -3.54 8.02 -11.89
C SER A 274 -2.17 7.81 -11.27
N LEU A 275 -1.46 6.77 -11.70
CA LEU A 275 -0.21 6.32 -11.10
C LEU A 275 -0.35 6.02 -9.59
N LEU A 276 -1.56 5.67 -9.12
CA LEU A 276 -1.85 5.45 -7.70
C LEU A 276 -1.67 4.02 -7.20
N SER A 277 -1.51 3.05 -8.12
CA SER A 277 -1.48 1.64 -7.77
C SER A 277 -0.39 1.25 -6.77
N PRO A 278 0.86 1.80 -6.81
CA PRO A 278 1.86 1.46 -5.81
C PRO A 278 1.43 1.87 -4.40
N TYR A 279 0.85 3.07 -4.24
CA TYR A 279 0.41 3.60 -2.93
C TYR A 279 -0.77 2.81 -2.37
N LEU A 280 -1.76 2.48 -3.21
CA LEU A 280 -2.90 1.64 -2.85
C LEU A 280 -2.49 0.22 -2.40
N ASN A 281 -1.41 -0.30 -2.99
CA ASN A 281 -0.96 -1.67 -2.75
C ASN A 281 -0.12 -1.81 -1.49
N ILE A 282 0.45 -0.72 -0.97
CA ILE A 282 1.22 -0.75 0.28
C ILE A 282 0.56 -0.03 1.45
N GLY A 283 -0.65 0.51 1.25
CA GLY A 283 -1.42 1.17 2.30
C GLY A 283 -1.16 2.67 2.45
N LEU A 284 -0.23 3.27 1.69
CA LEU A 284 -0.04 4.72 1.72
C LEU A 284 -1.29 5.49 1.28
N LEU A 285 -2.16 4.87 0.46
CA LEU A 285 -3.53 5.30 0.21
C LEU A 285 -4.49 4.13 0.44
N LEU A 286 -5.69 4.44 0.92
CA LEU A 286 -6.78 3.47 1.02
C LEU A 286 -7.77 3.63 -0.15
N PRO A 287 -8.43 2.55 -0.59
CA PRO A 287 -9.38 2.63 -1.70
C PRO A 287 -10.57 3.56 -1.42
N GLY A 288 -11.02 3.64 -0.16
CA GLY A 288 -12.14 4.51 0.23
C GLY A 288 -11.87 6.00 0.00
N GLU A 289 -10.70 6.50 0.40
CA GLU A 289 -10.33 7.91 0.19
C GLU A 289 -10.17 8.25 -1.30
N VAL A 290 -9.59 7.34 -2.08
CA VAL A 290 -9.41 7.52 -3.53
C VAL A 290 -10.75 7.57 -4.27
N VAL A 291 -11.67 6.67 -3.93
CA VAL A 291 -13.02 6.62 -4.53
C VAL A 291 -13.85 7.83 -4.13
N ASN A 292 -13.77 8.25 -2.86
CA ASN A 292 -14.47 9.43 -2.37
C ASN A 292 -14.00 10.70 -3.07
N ALA A 293 -12.69 10.85 -3.29
CA ALA A 293 -12.13 12.00 -4.01
C ALA A 293 -12.65 12.08 -5.45
N ALA A 294 -12.68 10.96 -6.18
CA ALA A 294 -13.22 10.91 -7.54
C ALA A 294 -14.73 11.17 -7.58
N GLN A 295 -15.49 10.57 -6.66
CA GLN A 295 -16.93 10.80 -6.55
C GLN A 295 -17.27 12.25 -6.25
N GLU A 296 -16.53 12.91 -5.36
CA GLU A 296 -16.75 14.31 -5.00
C GLU A 296 -16.40 15.25 -6.16
N ALA A 297 -15.34 14.94 -6.93
CA ALA A 297 -15.01 15.69 -8.13
C ALA A 297 -16.13 15.63 -9.19
N PHE A 298 -16.77 14.47 -9.34
CA PHE A 298 -17.98 14.33 -10.19
C PHE A 298 -19.16 15.12 -9.63
N ARG A 299 -19.50 14.96 -8.35
CA ARG A 299 -20.64 15.64 -7.71
C ARG A 299 -20.53 17.16 -7.75
N SER A 300 -19.30 17.69 -7.68
CA SER A 300 -19.02 19.13 -7.82
C SER A 300 -18.94 19.62 -9.27
N GLY A 301 -19.19 18.75 -10.25
CA GLY A 301 -19.22 19.09 -11.67
C GLY A 301 -17.84 19.31 -12.32
N LYS A 302 -16.75 18.91 -11.65
CA LYS A 302 -15.38 19.09 -12.14
C LYS A 302 -14.92 17.98 -13.07
N VAL A 303 -15.52 16.79 -12.94
CA VAL A 303 -15.15 15.59 -13.69
C VAL A 303 -16.41 15.03 -14.35
N PRO A 304 -16.38 14.62 -15.63
CA PRO A 304 -17.52 13.99 -16.28
C PRO A 304 -17.74 12.57 -15.76
N ILE A 305 -18.98 12.08 -15.84
CA ILE A 305 -19.35 10.80 -15.22
C ILE A 305 -18.57 9.62 -15.79
N ASN A 306 -18.28 9.58 -17.09
CA ASN A 306 -17.55 8.48 -17.73
C ASN A 306 -16.13 8.34 -17.19
N SER A 307 -15.44 9.46 -16.94
CA SER A 307 -14.12 9.47 -16.31
C SER A 307 -14.18 9.03 -14.84
N ALA A 308 -15.11 9.57 -14.05
CA ALA A 308 -15.25 9.21 -12.64
C ALA A 308 -15.66 7.75 -12.45
N GLU A 309 -16.67 7.29 -13.18
CA GLU A 309 -17.16 5.91 -13.16
C GLU A 309 -16.09 4.95 -13.66
N GLY A 310 -15.43 5.24 -14.78
CA GLY A 310 -14.34 4.42 -15.31
C GLY A 310 -13.24 4.21 -14.29
N PHE A 311 -12.75 5.29 -13.68
CA PHE A 311 -11.73 5.20 -12.63
C PHE A 311 -12.21 4.42 -11.40
N ILE A 312 -13.40 4.74 -10.88
CA ILE A 312 -13.98 4.05 -9.71
C ILE A 312 -14.17 2.56 -9.98
N ARG A 313 -14.57 2.18 -11.20
CA ARG A 313 -14.72 0.78 -11.63
C ARG A 313 -13.39 0.02 -11.59
N GLN A 314 -12.27 0.66 -11.89
CA GLN A 314 -10.95 0.03 -11.71
C GLN A 314 -10.64 -0.25 -10.23
N VAL A 315 -11.06 0.65 -9.32
CA VAL A 315 -10.76 0.56 -7.89
C VAL A 315 -11.74 -0.37 -7.15
N ILE A 316 -13.05 -0.11 -7.17
CA ILE A 316 -14.03 -0.94 -6.45
C ILE A 316 -14.53 -2.13 -7.26
N GLY A 317 -14.31 -2.14 -8.57
CA GLY A 317 -14.58 -3.30 -9.41
C GLY A 317 -13.35 -4.20 -9.49
N TRP A 318 -12.45 -3.94 -10.43
CA TRP A 318 -11.35 -4.84 -10.78
C TRP A 318 -10.38 -5.14 -9.64
N ARG A 319 -9.86 -4.14 -8.91
CA ARG A 319 -8.90 -4.38 -7.81
C ARG A 319 -9.51 -5.27 -6.72
N GLU A 320 -10.70 -4.93 -6.25
CA GLU A 320 -11.41 -5.69 -5.21
C GLU A 320 -11.84 -7.08 -5.71
N PHE A 321 -12.28 -7.20 -6.97
CA PHE A 321 -12.65 -8.48 -7.57
C PHE A 321 -11.45 -9.43 -7.68
N MET A 322 -10.32 -8.94 -8.20
CA MET A 322 -9.11 -9.75 -8.36
C MET A 322 -8.52 -10.19 -7.02
N TRP A 323 -8.57 -9.33 -6.00
CA TRP A 323 -8.14 -9.70 -4.64
C TRP A 323 -9.00 -10.82 -4.05
N ASN A 324 -10.33 -10.78 -4.26
CA ASN A 324 -11.21 -11.84 -3.79
C ASN A 324 -11.06 -13.13 -4.59
N CYS A 325 -10.87 -13.04 -5.91
CA CYS A 325 -10.51 -14.19 -6.76
C CYS A 325 -9.23 -14.88 -6.28
N TYR A 326 -8.21 -14.10 -5.92
CA TYR A 326 -6.97 -14.63 -5.35
C TYR A 326 -7.25 -15.47 -4.09
N TRP A 327 -7.98 -14.93 -3.11
CA TRP A 327 -8.26 -15.67 -1.88
C TRP A 327 -9.20 -16.85 -2.06
N ARG A 328 -10.11 -16.77 -3.03
CA ARG A 328 -11.09 -17.83 -3.27
C ARG A 328 -10.45 -19.08 -3.87
N TRP A 329 -9.41 -18.92 -4.69
CA TRP A 329 -8.83 -20.01 -5.47
C TRP A 329 -7.40 -20.38 -5.08
N MET A 330 -6.70 -19.57 -4.28
CA MET A 330 -5.43 -19.99 -3.72
C MET A 330 -5.63 -21.07 -2.65
N PRO A 331 -4.72 -22.05 -2.53
CA PRO A 331 -3.43 -22.11 -3.21
C PRO A 331 -3.45 -22.68 -4.64
N GLU A 332 -4.49 -23.40 -5.04
CA GLU A 332 -4.55 -24.15 -6.30
C GLU A 332 -4.41 -23.25 -7.54
N TYR A 333 -4.86 -21.99 -7.45
CA TYR A 333 -4.79 -21.00 -8.52
C TYR A 333 -3.38 -20.78 -9.07
N LYS A 334 -2.35 -20.94 -8.24
CA LYS A 334 -0.94 -20.78 -8.63
C LYS A 334 -0.49 -21.80 -9.68
N ASP A 335 -1.10 -23.00 -9.67
CA ASP A 335 -0.66 -24.14 -10.47
C ASP A 335 -1.60 -24.41 -11.67
N LEU A 336 -2.56 -23.51 -11.94
CA LEU A 336 -3.41 -23.57 -13.13
C LEU A 336 -2.61 -23.19 -14.38
N ASN A 337 -2.76 -23.98 -15.44
CA ASN A 337 -2.09 -23.81 -16.73
C ASN A 337 -3.11 -23.57 -17.84
#